data_AF-A0A9Q3ENT4-F1
#
_entry.id   AF-A0A9Q3ENT4-F1
#
_cell.length_a   1.000
_cell.length_b   1.000
_cell.length_c   1.000
_cell.angle_alpha   90.00
_cell.angle_beta   90.00
_cell.angle_gamma   90.00
#
_symmetry.space_group_name_H-M   'P 1'
#
loop_
_entity.id
_entity.type
_entity.pdbx_description
1 polymer ?
#
loop_
_entity_poly.entity_id
_entity_poly.type
_entity_poly.pdbx_seq_one_letter_code
_entity_poly.pdbx_strand_id
1 'polypeptide(L)'
;MKDCKDPSLSSKLDEKWKRAYVEGKLHLLDGILYHRIKHTCVMASTDKALIYTILHECHDSVAAGHLSEDTTLERVKTSSWWTNWKKDVSEYCQTCDRCQKANRATVHMDWVTALPPAGDRSYNACLVLVDRYRKTPMFLPCHKDDTAMDTAIIIWNKAFSHTGLFQNIISDRDPKFTSALWTNLHNLLGKKLSFSTAYHHQTDGLPERMIQTLEDMIRRFCAYGLEFKDYDGFTHDWCILIPALEREYRT
;
A
#
# COMPACT_ATOMS: atom_id res chain seq x y z
N MET A 1 -7.69 3.44 -41.68
CA MET A 1 -8.57 4.46 -41.05
C MET A 1 -8.14 5.82 -41.54
N LYS A 2 -9.00 6.57 -42.24
CA LYS A 2 -8.71 7.98 -42.55
C LYS A 2 -8.83 8.75 -41.24
N ASP A 3 -7.72 9.30 -40.79
CA ASP A 3 -7.60 10.08 -39.56
C ASP A 3 -8.24 11.45 -39.80
N CYS A 4 -9.57 11.52 -39.68
CA CYS A 4 -10.32 12.74 -39.95
C CYS A 4 -10.38 13.53 -38.64
N LYS A 5 -9.34 14.35 -38.39
CA LYS A 5 -9.38 15.35 -37.32
C LYS A 5 -10.50 16.34 -37.66
N ASP A 6 -11.65 16.22 -37.02
CA ASP A 6 -12.74 17.19 -37.09
C ASP A 6 -12.30 18.50 -36.43
N PRO A 7 -12.16 19.61 -37.20
CA PRO A 7 -11.76 20.91 -36.65
C PRO A 7 -12.83 21.53 -35.74
N SER A 8 -14.09 21.11 -35.87
CA SER A 8 -15.20 21.60 -35.05
C SER A 8 -15.19 21.00 -33.64
N LEU A 9 -14.50 19.87 -33.45
CA LEU A 9 -14.34 19.22 -32.16
C LEU A 9 -13.27 19.92 -31.31
N SER A 10 -12.18 20.39 -31.94
CA SER A 10 -11.07 21.01 -31.21
C SER A 10 -11.45 22.31 -30.53
N SER A 11 -12.44 23.05 -31.03
CA SER A 11 -12.92 24.29 -30.42
C SER A 11 -13.77 24.06 -29.17
N LYS A 12 -14.38 22.88 -29.03
CA LYS A 12 -15.29 22.51 -27.93
C LYS A 12 -14.61 21.76 -26.78
N LEU A 13 -13.39 21.28 -26.98
CA LEU A 13 -12.64 20.55 -25.97
C LEU A 13 -11.96 21.50 -24.97
N ASP A 14 -11.90 21.10 -23.71
CA ASP A 14 -11.08 21.79 -22.70
C ASP A 14 -9.59 21.66 -23.03
N GLU A 15 -8.76 22.58 -22.53
CA GLU A 15 -7.32 22.69 -22.87
C GLU A 15 -6.53 21.37 -22.76
N LYS A 16 -6.79 20.55 -21.73
CA LYS A 16 -6.14 19.24 -21.58
C LYS A 16 -6.53 18.25 -22.68
N TRP A 17 -7.79 18.26 -23.10
CA TRP A 17 -8.32 17.40 -24.15
C TRP A 17 -7.90 17.87 -25.54
N LYS A 18 -7.88 19.19 -25.76
CA LYS A 18 -7.31 19.81 -26.96
C LYS A 18 -5.87 19.38 -27.19
N ARG A 19 -5.03 19.43 -26.14
CA ARG A 19 -3.63 19.02 -26.25
C ARG A 19 -3.49 17.56 -26.70
N ALA A 20 -4.19 16.63 -26.05
CA ALA A 20 -4.17 15.22 -26.43
C ALA A 20 -4.70 14.98 -27.86
N TYR A 21 -5.71 15.75 -28.28
CA TYR A 21 -6.29 15.68 -29.62
C TYR A 21 -5.34 16.21 -30.70
N VAL A 22 -4.70 17.36 -30.46
CA VAL A 22 -3.71 17.96 -31.37
C VAL A 22 -2.51 17.04 -31.54
N GLU A 23 -2.02 16.43 -30.45
CA GLU A 23 -0.94 15.43 -30.43
C GLU A 23 -1.31 14.11 -31.16
N GLY A 24 -2.54 13.97 -31.68
CA GLY A 24 -2.99 12.79 -32.42
C GLY A 24 -3.24 11.56 -31.52
N LYS A 25 -3.43 11.78 -30.22
CA LYS A 25 -3.75 10.71 -29.26
C LYS A 25 -5.23 10.42 -29.16
N LEU A 26 -6.09 11.27 -29.72
CA LEU A 26 -7.54 11.11 -29.68
C LEU A 26 -8.11 11.02 -31.10
N HIS A 27 -8.97 10.03 -31.33
CA HIS A 27 -9.65 9.78 -32.61
C HIS A 27 -11.15 9.71 -32.39
N LEU A 28 -11.93 10.41 -33.22
CA LEU A 28 -13.39 10.34 -33.19
C LEU A 28 -13.87 9.28 -34.18
N LEU A 29 -14.67 8.32 -33.73
CA LEU A 29 -15.28 7.28 -34.55
C LEU A 29 -16.75 7.11 -34.12
N ASP A 30 -17.68 7.27 -35.06
CA ASP A 30 -19.12 7.13 -34.82
C ASP A 30 -19.65 7.95 -33.63
N GLY A 31 -19.10 9.15 -33.44
CA GLY A 31 -19.46 10.04 -32.34
C GLY A 31 -18.84 9.68 -30.98
N ILE A 32 -18.03 8.61 -30.91
CA ILE A 32 -17.31 8.19 -29.71
C ILE A 32 -15.83 8.57 -29.85
N LEU A 33 -15.28 9.14 -28.79
CA LEU A 33 -13.87 9.50 -28.75
C LEU A 33 -13.04 8.32 -28.25
N TYR A 34 -11.91 8.06 -28.89
CA TYR A 34 -10.98 7.00 -28.53
C TYR A 34 -9.59 7.54 -28.29
N HIS A 35 -8.93 7.09 -27.24
CA HIS A 35 -7.55 7.42 -26.92
C HIS A 35 -6.59 6.32 -27.37
N ARG A 36 -5.64 6.67 -28.23
CA ARG A 36 -4.62 5.77 -28.77
C ARG A 36 -3.37 5.78 -27.89
N ILE A 37 -2.96 4.59 -27.44
CA ILE A 37 -1.74 4.37 -26.66
C ILE A 37 -0.90 3.33 -27.39
N LYS A 38 0.14 3.76 -28.12
CA LYS A 38 0.98 2.90 -28.97
C LYS A 38 0.13 2.05 -29.94
N HIS A 39 -0.10 0.78 -29.60
CA HIS A 39 -0.84 -0.22 -30.39
C HIS A 39 -2.26 -0.49 -29.86
N THR A 40 -2.68 0.14 -28.77
CA THR A 40 -4.02 -0.02 -28.20
C THR A 40 -4.87 1.24 -28.40
N CYS A 41 -6.18 1.04 -28.43
CA CYS A 41 -7.17 2.10 -28.54
C CYS A 41 -8.23 1.84 -27.47
N VAL A 42 -8.50 2.83 -26.61
CA VAL A 42 -9.46 2.72 -25.52
C VAL A 42 -10.48 3.83 -25.60
N MET A 43 -11.67 3.63 -25.04
CA MET A 43 -12.71 4.65 -25.06
C MET A 43 -12.30 5.85 -24.20
N ALA A 44 -12.47 7.05 -24.73
CA ALA A 44 -12.18 8.30 -24.03
C ALA A 44 -13.49 9.01 -23.65
N SER A 45 -13.66 9.36 -22.38
CA SER A 45 -14.89 10.00 -21.90
C SER A 45 -14.62 11.18 -20.95
N THR A 46 -15.46 12.21 -21.05
CA THR A 46 -15.58 13.29 -20.07
C THR A 46 -16.82 13.16 -19.20
N ASP A 47 -17.73 12.24 -19.53
CA ASP A 47 -18.98 12.05 -18.81
C ASP A 47 -18.72 11.38 -17.46
N LYS A 48 -19.00 12.13 -16.38
CA LYS A 48 -18.82 11.66 -15.00
C LYS A 48 -19.67 10.43 -14.68
N ALA A 49 -20.87 10.29 -15.26
CA ALA A 49 -21.72 9.14 -15.03
C ALA A 49 -21.12 7.87 -15.66
N LEU A 50 -20.61 7.99 -16.89
CA LEU A 50 -19.90 6.89 -17.55
C LEU A 50 -18.59 6.54 -16.82
N ILE A 51 -17.81 7.55 -16.40
CA ILE A 51 -16.58 7.33 -15.61
C ILE A 51 -16.90 6.58 -14.32
N TYR A 52 -17.94 6.99 -13.58
CA TYR A 52 -18.37 6.28 -12.38
C TYR A 52 -18.76 4.83 -12.66
N THR A 53 -19.47 4.59 -13.76
CA THR A 53 -19.89 3.24 -14.17
C THR A 53 -18.69 2.35 -14.50
N ILE A 54 -17.68 2.91 -15.19
CA ILE A 54 -16.42 2.22 -15.46
C ILE A 54 -15.68 1.89 -14.16
N LEU A 55 -15.57 2.84 -13.23
CA LEU A 55 -14.93 2.62 -11.93
C LEU A 55 -15.63 1.51 -11.15
N HIS A 56 -16.95 1.57 -11.05
CA HIS A 56 -17.77 0.54 -10.42
C HIS A 56 -17.57 -0.84 -11.08
N GLU A 57 -17.56 -0.91 -12.42
CA GLU A 57 -17.37 -2.19 -13.10
C GLU A 57 -15.96 -2.76 -12.89
N CYS A 58 -14.95 -1.88 -12.84
CA CYS A 58 -13.57 -2.28 -12.64
C CYS A 58 -13.27 -2.68 -11.19
N HIS A 59 -14.00 -2.15 -10.20
CA HIS A 59 -13.74 -2.32 -8.77
C HIS A 59 -14.84 -3.08 -8.00
N ASP A 60 -16.10 -2.68 -8.13
CA ASP A 60 -17.24 -3.17 -7.31
C ASP A 60 -17.99 -4.34 -7.94
N SER A 61 -17.85 -4.58 -9.24
CA SER A 61 -18.54 -5.68 -9.91
C SER A 61 -18.20 -7.01 -9.24
N VAL A 62 -19.12 -7.99 -9.33
CA VAL A 62 -18.90 -9.33 -8.74
C VAL A 62 -17.63 -9.97 -9.30
N ALA A 63 -17.33 -9.74 -10.59
CA ALA A 63 -16.11 -10.21 -11.23
C ALA A 63 -14.86 -9.37 -10.87
N ALA A 64 -15.04 -8.15 -10.37
CA ALA A 64 -13.98 -7.31 -9.83
C ALA A 64 -13.67 -7.58 -8.37
N GLY A 65 -14.64 -7.98 -7.56
CA GLY A 65 -14.42 -8.44 -6.20
C GLY A 65 -13.60 -7.49 -5.32
N HIS A 66 -13.67 -6.17 -5.53
CA HIS A 66 -12.90 -5.19 -4.77
C HIS A 66 -11.39 -5.40 -4.81
N LEU A 67 -10.86 -5.76 -5.99
CA LEU A 67 -9.42 -5.93 -6.23
C LEU A 67 -8.61 -4.67 -5.86
N SER A 68 -7.29 -4.86 -5.65
CA SER A 68 -6.36 -3.79 -5.27
C SER A 68 -6.38 -2.60 -6.23
N GLU A 69 -5.89 -1.45 -5.75
CA GLU A 69 -5.76 -0.23 -6.56
C GLU A 69 -4.95 -0.49 -7.84
N ASP A 70 -3.81 -1.18 -7.75
CA ASP A 70 -2.98 -1.55 -8.90
C ASP A 70 -3.74 -2.37 -9.94
N THR A 71 -4.54 -3.32 -9.47
CA THR A 71 -5.34 -4.18 -10.36
C THR A 71 -6.47 -3.38 -11.01
N THR A 72 -7.09 -2.48 -10.25
CA THR A 72 -8.14 -1.58 -10.74
C THR A 72 -7.56 -0.61 -11.79
N LEU A 73 -6.35 -0.09 -11.57
CA LEU A 73 -5.61 0.73 -12.53
C LEU A 73 -5.37 -0.01 -13.85
N GLU A 74 -4.90 -1.25 -13.81
CA GLU A 74 -4.65 -2.02 -15.02
C GLU A 74 -5.96 -2.35 -15.77
N ARG A 75 -7.05 -2.64 -15.05
CA ARG A 75 -8.37 -2.84 -15.66
C ARG A 75 -8.86 -1.58 -16.39
N VAL A 76 -8.84 -0.44 -15.73
CA VAL A 76 -9.24 0.84 -16.33
C VAL A 76 -8.38 1.16 -17.55
N LYS A 77 -7.07 1.03 -17.44
CA LYS A 77 -6.10 1.26 -18.52
C LYS A 77 -6.38 0.44 -19.78
N THR A 78 -6.95 -0.76 -19.64
CA THR A 78 -7.27 -1.64 -20.78
C THR A 78 -8.59 -1.31 -21.46
N SER A 79 -9.52 -0.62 -20.77
CA SER A 79 -10.87 -0.37 -21.26
C SER A 79 -11.13 1.09 -21.65
N SER A 80 -10.51 2.04 -20.94
CA SER A 80 -10.94 3.43 -20.97
C SER A 80 -9.85 4.43 -20.60
N TRP A 81 -10.09 5.71 -20.90
CA TRP A 81 -9.21 6.82 -20.58
C TRP A 81 -9.99 8.11 -20.34
N TRP A 82 -9.53 8.90 -19.37
CA TRP A 82 -9.98 10.29 -19.17
C TRP A 82 -8.89 11.12 -18.49
N THR A 83 -9.09 12.42 -18.39
CA THR A 83 -8.13 13.29 -17.69
C THR A 83 -8.06 12.95 -16.20
N ASN A 84 -6.84 12.73 -15.70
CA ASN A 84 -6.56 12.35 -14.31
C ASN A 84 -7.08 10.97 -13.88
N TRP A 85 -7.39 10.06 -14.81
CA TRP A 85 -7.97 8.74 -14.50
C TRP A 85 -7.27 7.94 -13.40
N LYS A 86 -5.94 8.02 -13.30
CA LYS A 86 -5.19 7.36 -12.22
C LYS A 86 -5.54 7.90 -10.84
N LYS A 87 -5.68 9.23 -10.71
CA LYS A 87 -6.06 9.88 -9.46
C LYS A 87 -7.47 9.47 -9.07
N ASP A 88 -8.39 9.49 -10.02
CA ASP A 88 -9.79 9.15 -9.76
C ASP A 88 -9.95 7.67 -9.35
N VAL A 89 -9.18 6.75 -9.95
CA VAL A 89 -9.12 5.33 -9.51
C VAL A 89 -8.61 5.22 -8.07
N SER A 90 -7.54 5.94 -7.75
CA SER A 90 -6.96 5.95 -6.40
C SER A 90 -7.97 6.45 -5.36
N GLU A 91 -8.60 7.61 -5.63
CA GLU A 91 -9.61 8.21 -4.77
C GLU A 91 -10.84 7.30 -4.60
N TYR A 92 -11.29 6.65 -5.68
CA TYR A 92 -12.40 5.69 -5.63
C TYR A 92 -12.09 4.48 -4.75
N CYS A 93 -10.90 3.88 -4.89
CA CYS A 93 -10.48 2.75 -4.06
C CYS A 93 -10.32 3.16 -2.57
N GLN A 94 -9.74 4.33 -2.31
CA GLN A 94 -9.53 4.88 -0.97
C GLN A 94 -10.84 5.25 -0.26
N THR A 95 -11.89 5.55 -1.00
CA THR A 95 -13.21 5.90 -0.43
C THR A 95 -14.20 4.73 -0.41
N CYS A 96 -13.84 3.57 -0.99
CA CYS A 96 -14.71 2.39 -1.02
C CYS A 96 -14.96 1.81 0.39
N ASP A 97 -16.18 1.97 0.91
CA ASP A 97 -16.56 1.53 2.26
C ASP A 97 -16.28 0.04 2.54
N ARG A 98 -16.48 -0.84 1.55
CA ARG A 98 -16.21 -2.28 1.70
C ARG A 98 -14.73 -2.56 1.87
N CYS A 99 -13.89 -1.97 1.02
CA CYS A 99 -12.43 -2.05 1.14
C CYS A 99 -11.94 -1.43 2.45
N GLN A 100 -12.47 -0.24 2.79
CA GLN A 100 -12.09 0.46 4.00
C GLN A 100 -12.48 -0.33 5.25
N LYS A 101 -13.67 -0.94 5.30
CA LYS A 101 -14.08 -1.80 6.42
C LYS A 101 -13.27 -3.09 6.50
N ALA A 102 -12.96 -3.71 5.36
CA ALA A 102 -12.15 -4.93 5.33
C ALA A 102 -10.69 -4.70 5.77
N ASN A 103 -10.11 -3.55 5.42
CA ASN A 103 -8.73 -3.21 5.75
C ASN A 103 -8.56 -2.58 7.14
N ARG A 104 -9.63 -2.06 7.74
CA ARG A 104 -9.58 -1.51 9.11
C ARG A 104 -9.18 -2.60 10.10
N ALA A 105 -8.20 -2.28 10.93
CA ALA A 105 -7.66 -3.13 11.99
C ALA A 105 -6.95 -4.41 11.49
N THR A 106 -6.45 -4.43 10.25
CA THR A 106 -5.57 -5.50 9.76
C THR A 106 -4.13 -5.04 9.72
N VAL A 107 -3.23 -5.77 10.38
CA VAL A 107 -1.78 -5.54 10.32
C VAL A 107 -1.03 -6.73 9.77
N HIS A 108 0.01 -6.43 9.00
CA HIS A 108 1.04 -7.39 8.65
C HIS A 108 2.25 -7.19 9.57
N MET A 109 2.80 -8.29 10.06
CA MET A 109 3.90 -8.27 11.02
C MET A 109 4.94 -9.30 10.61
N ASP A 110 6.22 -8.91 10.65
CA ASP A 110 7.35 -9.78 10.31
C ASP A 110 8.61 -9.42 11.10
N TRP A 111 9.49 -10.40 11.33
CA TRP A 111 10.69 -10.24 12.12
C TRP A 111 11.96 -10.18 11.26
N VAL A 112 12.64 -9.04 11.33
CA VAL A 112 14.02 -8.93 10.85
C VAL A 112 14.96 -9.32 11.99
N THR A 113 15.41 -10.57 11.97
CA THR A 113 16.35 -11.12 12.95
C THR A 113 17.79 -11.15 12.45
N ALA A 114 18.72 -11.45 13.38
CA ALA A 114 20.17 -11.53 13.15
C ALA A 114 20.78 -10.20 12.68
N LEU A 115 20.30 -9.09 13.27
CA LEU A 115 20.89 -7.78 13.07
C LEU A 115 22.09 -7.60 14.03
N PRO A 116 23.11 -6.82 13.62
CA PRO A 116 24.16 -6.42 14.56
C PRO A 116 23.54 -5.64 15.74
N PRO A 117 24.09 -5.78 16.95
CA PRO A 117 23.58 -5.07 18.11
C PRO A 117 23.62 -3.55 17.91
N ALA A 118 22.53 -2.85 18.21
CA ALA A 118 22.40 -1.41 17.97
C ALA A 118 21.48 -0.72 19.00
N GLY A 119 21.55 0.60 19.08
CA GLY A 119 20.78 1.41 20.03
C GLY A 119 21.25 1.28 21.49
N ASP A 120 20.57 2.04 22.35
CA ASP A 120 20.86 2.14 23.79
C ASP A 120 20.72 0.81 24.55
N ARG A 121 19.90 -0.11 24.04
CA ARG A 121 19.65 -1.43 24.66
C ARG A 121 20.23 -2.60 23.88
N SER A 122 21.12 -2.36 22.90
CA SER A 122 21.78 -3.42 22.15
C SER A 122 20.76 -4.35 21.46
N TYR A 123 19.78 -3.76 20.78
CA TYR A 123 18.75 -4.48 20.01
C TYR A 123 19.41 -5.28 18.88
N ASN A 124 18.97 -6.53 18.69
CA ASN A 124 19.54 -7.45 17.69
C ASN A 124 18.46 -8.00 16.73
N ALA A 125 17.24 -7.49 16.84
CA ALA A 125 16.13 -7.77 15.95
C ALA A 125 15.26 -6.52 15.79
N CYS A 126 14.42 -6.52 14.75
CA CYS A 126 13.41 -5.50 14.53
C CYS A 126 12.10 -6.17 14.11
N LEU A 127 11.01 -5.84 14.79
CA LEU A 127 9.66 -6.21 14.37
C LEU A 127 9.13 -5.13 13.43
N VAL A 128 8.85 -5.50 12.19
CA VAL A 128 8.23 -4.63 11.20
C VAL A 128 6.73 -4.84 11.25
N LEU A 129 5.99 -3.76 11.49
CA LEU A 129 4.52 -3.78 11.51
C LEU A 129 4.00 -2.81 10.45
N VAL A 130 3.19 -3.31 9.53
CA VAL A 130 2.54 -2.51 8.48
C VAL A 130 1.04 -2.52 8.70
N ASP A 131 0.48 -1.33 8.93
CA ASP A 131 -0.97 -1.11 8.92
C ASP A 131 -1.47 -1.18 7.49
N ARG A 132 -2.31 -2.17 7.17
CA ARG A 132 -2.84 -2.33 5.81
C ARG A 132 -3.74 -1.17 5.39
N TYR A 133 -4.41 -0.53 6.33
CA TYR A 133 -5.27 0.63 6.05
C TYR A 133 -4.43 1.87 5.74
N ARG A 134 -3.45 2.19 6.58
CA ARG A 134 -2.60 3.38 6.39
C ARG A 134 -1.49 3.18 5.37
N LYS A 135 -1.12 1.93 5.08
CA LYS A 135 0.06 1.55 4.29
C LYS A 135 1.36 2.17 4.82
N THR A 136 1.44 2.35 6.13
CA THR A 136 2.62 2.94 6.79
C THR A 136 3.33 1.88 7.62
N PRO A 137 4.65 1.72 7.46
CA PRO A 137 5.43 0.82 8.30
C PRO A 137 5.74 1.47 9.65
N MET A 138 5.92 0.61 10.64
CA MET A 138 6.51 0.91 11.94
C MET A 138 7.61 -0.10 12.22
N PHE A 139 8.76 0.40 12.66
CA PHE A 139 9.89 -0.43 13.05
C PHE A 139 10.00 -0.44 14.56
N LEU A 140 10.01 -1.64 15.12
CA LEU A 140 10.00 -1.85 16.56
C LEU A 140 11.30 -2.60 16.93
N PRO A 141 12.38 -1.87 17.30
CA PRO A 141 13.60 -2.48 17.81
C PRO A 141 13.32 -3.37 19.02
N CYS A 142 13.91 -4.55 19.00
CA CYS A 142 13.62 -5.62 19.93
C CYS A 142 14.79 -6.61 20.00
N HIS A 143 14.62 -7.63 20.83
CA HIS A 143 15.57 -8.73 20.92
C HIS A 143 14.96 -9.99 20.30
N LYS A 144 15.79 -10.76 19.61
CA LYS A 144 15.40 -12.05 19.01
C LYS A 144 14.76 -12.98 20.04
N ASP A 145 15.19 -12.89 21.29
CA ASP A 145 14.75 -13.77 22.38
C ASP A 145 13.62 -13.15 23.22
N ASP A 146 13.07 -12.00 22.81
CA ASP A 146 11.94 -11.35 23.48
C ASP A 146 10.76 -12.31 23.63
N THR A 147 10.14 -12.33 24.80
CA THR A 147 8.95 -13.15 25.02
C THR A 147 7.74 -12.58 24.28
N ALA A 148 6.65 -13.36 24.24
CA ALA A 148 5.38 -12.86 23.73
C ALA A 148 4.87 -11.63 24.52
N MET A 149 5.16 -11.56 25.82
CA MET A 149 4.78 -10.44 26.68
C MET A 149 5.59 -9.19 26.35
N ASP A 150 6.90 -9.33 26.16
CA ASP A 150 7.78 -8.21 25.77
C ASP A 150 7.34 -7.64 24.42
N THR A 151 7.07 -8.53 23.46
CA THR A 151 6.55 -8.17 22.12
C THR A 151 5.24 -7.38 22.23
N ALA A 152 4.30 -7.84 23.05
CA ALA A 152 3.03 -7.15 23.25
C ALA A 152 3.19 -5.79 23.92
N ILE A 153 4.10 -5.65 24.89
CA ILE A 153 4.41 -4.36 25.51
C ILE A 153 5.00 -3.39 24.46
N ILE A 154 5.90 -3.87 23.61
CA ILE A 154 6.50 -3.04 22.54
C ILE A 154 5.40 -2.53 21.59
N ILE A 155 4.53 -3.41 21.12
CA ILE A 155 3.42 -3.05 20.23
C ILE A 155 2.43 -2.12 20.95
N TRP A 156 2.09 -2.38 22.20
CA TRP A 156 1.20 -1.52 22.98
C TRP A 156 1.75 -0.09 23.09
N ASN A 157 3.02 0.05 23.44
CA ASN A 157 3.63 1.35 23.66
C ASN A 157 3.90 2.12 22.37
N LYS A 158 4.20 1.43 21.27
CA LYS A 158 4.69 2.06 20.03
C LYS A 158 3.70 2.03 18.88
N ALA A 159 2.90 0.97 18.75
CA ALA A 159 2.02 0.79 17.60
C ALA A 159 0.56 1.14 17.92
N PHE A 160 0.10 0.93 19.16
CA PHE A 160 -1.32 1.06 19.51
C PHE A 160 -1.87 2.47 19.30
N SER A 161 -1.12 3.51 19.64
CA SER A 161 -1.52 4.92 19.41
C SER A 161 -1.69 5.25 17.92
N HIS A 162 -0.90 4.59 17.07
CA HIS A 162 -0.95 4.81 15.62
C HIS A 162 -2.07 4.00 14.97
N THR A 163 -2.20 2.73 15.32
CA THR A 163 -3.00 1.76 14.57
C THR A 163 -4.31 1.39 15.24
N GLY A 164 -4.43 1.64 16.56
CA GLY A 164 -5.53 1.19 17.39
C GLY A 164 -5.44 -0.31 17.72
N LEU A 165 -6.55 -0.87 18.18
CA LEU A 165 -6.65 -2.31 18.39
C LEU A 165 -6.85 -3.04 17.06
N PHE A 166 -5.90 -3.89 16.71
CA PHE A 166 -6.01 -4.79 15.56
C PHE A 166 -7.17 -5.77 15.76
N GLN A 167 -7.71 -6.31 14.69
CA GLN A 167 -8.67 -7.40 14.71
C GLN A 167 -8.15 -8.60 13.91
N ASN A 168 -7.25 -8.34 12.95
CA ASN A 168 -6.61 -9.36 12.14
C ASN A 168 -5.10 -9.13 12.15
N ILE A 169 -4.34 -10.16 12.51
CA ILE A 169 -2.87 -10.17 12.42
C ILE A 169 -2.48 -11.17 11.33
N ILE A 170 -1.71 -10.68 10.36
CA ILE A 170 -1.11 -11.48 9.30
C ILE A 170 0.37 -11.61 9.59
N SER A 171 0.80 -12.83 9.88
CA SER A 171 2.17 -13.16 10.25
C SER A 171 2.43 -14.64 9.96
N ASP A 172 3.69 -15.04 9.92
CA ASP A 172 4.22 -16.37 9.67
C ASP A 172 4.02 -17.39 10.82
N ARG A 173 2.99 -17.24 11.66
CA ARG A 173 2.69 -18.12 12.83
C ARG A 173 3.84 -18.26 13.83
N ASP A 174 4.69 -17.23 13.98
CA ASP A 174 5.61 -17.21 15.11
C ASP A 174 4.81 -17.38 16.43
N PRO A 175 5.20 -18.33 17.31
CA PRO A 175 4.54 -18.56 18.59
C PRO A 175 4.33 -17.29 19.42
N LYS A 176 5.20 -16.28 19.29
CA LYS A 176 5.09 -14.98 19.96
C LYS A 176 3.82 -14.22 19.59
N PHE A 177 3.33 -14.37 18.36
CA PHE A 177 2.07 -13.76 17.91
C PHE A 177 0.86 -14.60 18.28
N THR A 178 0.99 -15.93 18.32
CA THR A 178 -0.14 -16.84 18.66
C THR A 178 -0.40 -17.00 20.17
N SER A 179 0.30 -16.24 21.01
CA SER A 179 0.23 -16.41 22.46
C SER A 179 -1.15 -16.10 23.06
N ALA A 180 -1.46 -16.76 24.18
CA ALA A 180 -2.71 -16.56 24.93
C ALA A 180 -2.95 -15.10 25.36
N LEU A 181 -1.88 -14.30 25.47
CA LEU A 181 -1.95 -12.89 25.80
C LEU A 181 -2.79 -12.11 24.78
N TRP A 182 -2.56 -12.31 23.48
CA TRP A 182 -3.27 -11.60 22.43
C TRP A 182 -4.75 -11.99 22.40
N THR A 183 -5.04 -13.28 22.54
CA THR A 183 -6.42 -13.78 22.63
C THR A 183 -7.15 -13.18 23.84
N ASN A 184 -6.50 -13.15 25.02
CA ASN A 184 -7.10 -12.61 26.24
C ASN A 184 -7.32 -11.09 26.16
N LEU A 185 -6.35 -10.33 25.61
CA LEU A 185 -6.47 -8.88 25.44
C LEU A 185 -7.65 -8.51 24.53
N HIS A 186 -7.82 -9.22 23.42
CA HIS A 186 -8.93 -8.96 22.49
C HIS A 186 -10.28 -9.37 23.10
N ASN A 187 -10.33 -10.50 23.82
CA ASN A 187 -11.53 -10.91 24.55
C ASN A 187 -11.96 -9.88 25.61
N LEU A 188 -11.02 -9.32 26.37
CA LEU A 188 -11.29 -8.27 27.37
C LEU A 188 -11.87 -6.99 26.74
N LEU A 189 -11.47 -6.68 25.51
CA LEU A 189 -11.94 -5.51 24.76
C LEU A 189 -13.16 -5.81 23.87
N GLY A 190 -13.75 -7.01 24.00
CA GLY A 190 -14.94 -7.43 23.24
C GLY A 190 -14.69 -7.57 21.74
N LYS A 191 -13.44 -7.81 21.32
CA LYS A 191 -13.05 -7.98 19.93
C LYS A 191 -12.56 -9.40 19.67
N LYS A 192 -12.84 -9.91 18.49
CA LYS A 192 -12.34 -11.21 18.05
C LYS A 192 -11.04 -10.99 17.29
N LEU A 193 -9.95 -11.61 17.74
CA LEU A 193 -8.69 -11.64 17.02
C LEU A 193 -8.68 -12.81 16.04
N SER A 194 -8.28 -12.55 14.80
CA SER A 194 -7.98 -13.60 13.82
C SER A 194 -6.50 -13.59 13.44
N PHE A 195 -5.93 -14.77 13.29
CA PHE A 195 -4.59 -14.98 12.77
C PHE A 195 -4.69 -15.59 11.39
N SER A 196 -4.00 -15.02 10.40
CA SER A 196 -3.82 -15.64 9.09
C SER A 196 -2.34 -15.78 8.79
N THR A 197 -1.97 -16.91 8.20
CA THR A 197 -0.64 -17.08 7.62
C THR A 197 -0.52 -16.26 6.35
N ALA A 198 0.70 -15.79 6.04
CA ALA A 198 1.05 -15.18 4.75
C ALA A 198 0.78 -16.08 3.52
N TYR A 199 0.37 -17.34 3.71
CA TYR A 199 0.11 -18.33 2.66
C TYR A 199 -1.29 -18.31 2.02
N HIS A 200 -2.19 -17.39 2.42
CA HIS A 200 -3.44 -17.20 1.67
C HIS A 200 -3.29 -16.03 0.68
N HIS A 201 -2.90 -16.40 -0.55
CA HIS A 201 -2.95 -15.54 -1.74
C HIS A 201 -4.38 -15.11 -2.03
N GLN A 202 -4.85 -14.05 -1.37
CA GLN A 202 -5.99 -13.30 -1.87
C GLN A 202 -5.86 -11.82 -1.47
N THR A 203 -5.37 -11.06 -2.46
CA THR A 203 -5.66 -9.64 -2.68
C THR A 203 -5.25 -8.66 -1.58
N ASP A 204 -3.94 -8.46 -1.40
CA ASP A 204 -3.24 -7.16 -1.40
C ASP A 204 -1.77 -7.38 -1.00
N GLY A 205 -0.90 -7.77 -1.95
CA GLY A 205 0.52 -8.09 -1.66
C GLY A 205 1.40 -6.86 -1.39
N LEU A 206 0.82 -5.66 -1.29
CA LEU A 206 1.56 -4.43 -1.05
C LEU A 206 2.23 -4.39 0.34
N PRO A 207 1.57 -4.72 1.46
CA PRO A 207 2.23 -4.79 2.77
C PRO A 207 3.33 -5.85 2.79
N GLU A 208 3.15 -6.99 2.12
CA GLU A 208 4.16 -8.06 2.03
C GLU A 208 5.41 -7.60 1.27
N ARG A 209 5.23 -6.97 0.09
CA ARG A 209 6.34 -6.38 -0.66
C ARG A 209 7.01 -5.25 0.10
N MET A 210 6.23 -4.45 0.83
CA MET A 210 6.75 -3.38 1.66
C MET A 210 7.64 -3.96 2.76
N ILE A 211 7.15 -4.94 3.53
CA ILE A 211 7.95 -5.64 4.54
C ILE A 211 9.25 -6.16 3.92
N GLN A 212 9.18 -6.94 2.84
CA GLN A 212 10.38 -7.46 2.15
C GLN A 212 11.37 -6.36 1.75
N THR A 213 10.88 -5.26 1.18
CA THR A 213 11.72 -4.13 0.79
C THR A 213 12.41 -3.50 2.01
N LEU A 214 11.69 -3.38 3.11
CA LEU A 214 12.20 -2.82 4.36
C LEU A 214 13.20 -3.75 5.05
N GLU A 215 12.96 -5.07 5.03
CA GLU A 215 13.92 -6.06 5.52
C GLU A 215 15.24 -5.99 4.75
N ASP A 216 15.16 -6.02 3.42
CA ASP A 216 16.32 -5.95 2.53
C ASP A 216 17.12 -4.67 2.78
N MET A 217 16.42 -3.55 2.98
CA MET A 217 17.06 -2.27 3.25
C MET A 217 17.81 -2.28 4.59
N ILE A 218 17.20 -2.77 5.68
CA ILE A 218 17.87 -2.90 6.98
C ILE A 218 19.06 -3.87 6.90
N ARG A 219 18.93 -4.99 6.18
CA ARG A 219 20.02 -5.96 6.02
C ARG A 219 21.19 -5.40 5.23
N ARG A 220 20.92 -4.72 4.11
CA ARG A 220 21.96 -4.03 3.31
C ARG A 220 22.66 -2.97 4.13
N PHE A 221 21.89 -2.23 4.93
CA PHE A 221 22.43 -1.24 5.84
C PHE A 221 23.51 -1.83 6.75
N CYS A 222 23.14 -2.92 7.43
CA CYS A 222 24.02 -3.61 8.36
C CYS A 222 25.21 -4.28 7.65
N ALA A 223 25.03 -4.79 6.43
CA ALA A 223 26.08 -5.51 5.71
C ALA A 223 27.16 -4.61 5.10
N TYR A 224 26.79 -3.44 4.59
CA TYR A 224 27.72 -2.54 3.89
C TYR A 224 28.39 -1.51 4.78
N GLY A 225 28.09 -1.51 6.09
CA GLY A 225 28.71 -0.58 7.02
C GLY A 225 28.44 0.88 6.62
N LEU A 226 27.20 1.20 6.22
CA LEU A 226 26.87 2.57 5.85
C LEU A 226 26.97 3.46 7.08
N GLU A 227 27.93 4.39 7.05
CA GLU A 227 28.23 5.31 8.14
C GLU A 227 27.32 6.54 8.11
N PHE A 228 26.70 6.86 9.25
CA PHE A 228 25.86 8.06 9.41
C PHE A 228 26.52 9.04 10.33
N LYS A 229 26.54 10.30 9.91
CA LYS A 229 27.02 11.35 10.77
C LYS A 229 26.03 11.55 11.92
N ASP A 230 26.47 11.29 13.15
CA ASP A 230 25.77 11.63 14.38
C ASP A 230 26.51 12.76 15.11
N TYR A 231 26.16 12.99 16.38
CA TYR A 231 26.80 14.03 17.20
C TYR A 231 28.24 13.70 17.58
N ASP A 232 28.62 12.42 17.61
CA ASP A 232 29.92 11.92 18.07
C ASP A 232 30.84 11.47 16.93
N GLY A 233 30.35 11.44 15.68
CA GLY A 233 31.13 11.07 14.51
C GLY A 233 30.29 10.32 13.47
N PHE A 234 30.79 9.16 13.03
CA PHE A 234 30.11 8.26 12.13
C PHE A 234 29.71 6.98 12.85
N THR A 235 28.46 6.55 12.70
CA THR A 235 27.90 5.36 13.36
C THR A 235 27.26 4.40 12.37
N HIS A 236 27.26 3.12 12.77
CA HIS A 236 26.63 1.99 12.10
C HIS A 236 25.31 1.57 12.76
N ASP A 237 24.82 2.39 13.69
CA ASP A 237 23.62 2.10 14.47
C ASP A 237 22.36 2.23 13.61
N TRP A 238 21.81 1.08 13.21
CA TRP A 238 20.60 1.03 12.39
C TRP A 238 19.35 1.55 13.12
N CYS A 239 19.35 1.62 14.45
CA CYS A 239 18.21 2.19 15.20
C CYS A 239 18.05 3.69 14.95
N ILE A 240 19.14 4.40 14.68
CA ILE A 240 19.12 5.85 14.39
C ILE A 240 18.40 6.16 13.07
N LEU A 241 18.36 5.21 12.14
CA LEU A 241 17.70 5.39 10.85
C LEU A 241 16.20 5.25 10.90
N ILE A 242 15.68 4.52 11.89
CA ILE A 242 14.26 4.18 11.95
C ILE A 242 13.35 5.39 11.75
N PRO A 243 13.54 6.53 12.44
CA PRO A 243 12.67 7.69 12.23
C PRO A 243 12.70 8.23 10.81
N ALA A 244 13.86 8.19 10.14
CA ALA A 244 13.99 8.61 8.75
C ALA A 244 13.25 7.63 7.83
N LEU A 245 13.46 6.32 8.02
CA LEU A 245 12.78 5.29 7.24
C LEU A 245 11.27 5.35 7.42
N GLU A 246 10.77 5.48 8.64
CA GLU A 246 9.34 5.64 8.87
C GLU A 246 8.78 6.90 8.21
N ARG A 247 9.54 8.01 8.18
CA ARG A 247 9.08 9.25 7.54
C ARG A 247 8.97 9.09 6.02
N GLU A 248 9.99 8.54 5.36
CA GLU A 248 10.01 8.40 3.90
C GLU A 248 8.89 7.49 3.39
N TYR A 249 8.47 6.49 4.17
CA TYR A 249 7.37 5.60 3.81
C TYR A 249 5.99 6.09 4.31
N ARG A 250 5.92 7.26 4.95
CA ARG A 250 4.68 7.93 5.38
C ARG A 250 4.30 9.13 4.50
N THR A 251 5.18 9.60 3.62
CA THR A 251 4.98 10.72 2.67
C THR A 251 4.42 10.26 1.34
#